data_AF-A0AAJ4AVL6-F1
#
_entry.id   AF-A0AAJ4AVL6-F1
#
_cell.length_a   1.000
_cell.length_b   1.000
_cell.length_c   1.000
_cell.angle_alpha   90.00
_cell.angle_beta   90.00
_cell.angle_gamma   90.00
#
_symmetry.space_group_name_H-M   'P 1'
#
loop_
_entity.id
_entity.type
_entity.pdbx_description
1 polymer ?
#
loop_
_entity_poly.entity_id
_entity_poly.type
_entity_poly.pdbx_seq_one_letter_code
_entity_poly.pdbx_strand_id
1 'polypeptide(L)'
;MAIEHSELTAELTSLNCRTNFTIKKITEYMLPELKEPIYLHGSDKDCQLVIRPAYEVFLTDLAGLEGVKHKEGYFHNNEMTRFPKRVQKSLNGIHYGLGFKFDDKKAVKRFIKRLIGIINGE
;
A
#
# COMPACT_ATOMS: atom_id res chain seq x y z
N MET A 1 14.58 -8.30 8.90
CA MET A 1 13.93 -7.48 9.95
C MET A 1 12.71 -6.83 9.33
N ALA A 2 11.67 -6.48 10.07
CA ALA A 2 10.53 -5.73 9.51
C ALA A 2 10.74 -4.23 9.80
N ILE A 3 10.47 -3.39 8.80
CA ILE A 3 10.52 -1.93 8.95
C ILE A 3 9.51 -1.46 10.00
N GLU A 4 9.85 -0.40 10.74
CA GLU A 4 8.89 0.24 11.65
C GLU A 4 7.97 1.22 10.92
N HIS A 5 6.77 1.41 11.44
CA HIS A 5 5.78 2.32 10.87
C HIS A 5 6.33 3.76 10.72
N SER A 6 7.05 4.25 11.72
CA SER A 6 7.66 5.59 11.69
C SER A 6 8.67 5.74 10.54
N GLU A 7 9.46 4.71 10.29
CA GLU A 7 10.43 4.66 9.20
C GLU A 7 9.75 4.60 7.83
N LEU A 8 8.66 3.85 7.71
CA LEU A 8 7.87 3.75 6.49
C LEU A 8 7.22 5.10 6.17
N THR A 9 6.61 5.76 7.16
CA THR A 9 6.06 7.12 7.05
C THR A 9 7.13 8.13 6.61
N ALA A 10 8.32 8.09 7.21
CA ALA A 10 9.43 8.96 6.85
C ALA A 10 9.88 8.74 5.40
N GLU A 11 9.97 7.48 4.97
CA GLU A 11 10.35 7.15 3.59
C GLU A 11 9.29 7.63 2.59
N LEU A 12 7.99 7.38 2.83
CA LEU A 12 6.91 7.88 1.97
C LEU A 12 6.94 9.39 1.82
N THR A 13 7.16 10.10 2.93
CA THR A 13 7.29 11.56 2.92
C THR A 13 8.50 12.00 2.10
N SER A 14 9.65 11.33 2.25
CA SER A 14 10.87 11.60 1.48
C SER A 14 10.70 11.34 -0.03
N LEU A 15 9.79 10.44 -0.39
CA LEU A 15 9.43 10.13 -1.77
C LEU A 15 8.36 11.09 -2.32
N ASN A 16 7.99 12.14 -1.59
CA ASN A 16 6.93 13.09 -1.95
C ASN A 16 5.52 12.49 -2.01
N CYS A 17 5.28 11.36 -1.32
CA CYS A 17 3.92 10.85 -1.15
C CYS A 17 3.18 11.75 -0.15
N ARG A 18 2.06 12.34 -0.59
CA ARG A 18 1.34 13.34 0.22
C ARG A 18 0.27 12.67 1.07
N THR A 19 0.25 12.96 2.37
CA THR A 19 -0.79 12.45 3.26
C THR A 19 -2.07 13.27 3.08
N ASN A 20 -3.22 12.62 2.90
CA ASN A 20 -4.52 13.29 2.88
C ASN A 20 -5.16 13.29 4.27
N PHE A 21 -5.26 12.12 4.90
CA PHE A 21 -5.86 11.96 6.22
C PHE A 21 -5.38 10.67 6.90
N THR A 22 -5.52 10.64 8.23
CA THR A 22 -5.35 9.44 9.06
C THR A 22 -6.64 9.20 9.85
N ILE A 23 -7.23 8.02 9.71
CA ILE A 23 -8.40 7.59 10.47
C ILE A 23 -8.08 6.22 11.09
N LYS A 24 -8.16 6.14 12.43
CA LYS A 24 -7.78 4.94 13.19
C LYS A 24 -6.33 4.53 12.87
N LYS A 25 -6.11 3.31 12.39
CA LYS A 25 -4.81 2.77 11.97
C LYS A 25 -4.62 2.77 10.45
N ILE A 26 -5.34 3.63 9.73
CA ILE A 26 -5.24 3.77 8.27
C ILE A 26 -4.85 5.20 7.95
N THR A 27 -3.76 5.37 7.21
CA THR A 27 -3.33 6.66 6.66
C THR A 27 -3.39 6.59 5.14
N GLU A 28 -4.10 7.53 4.52
CA GLU A 28 -4.16 7.68 3.07
C GLU A 28 -2.98 8.54 2.58
N TYR A 29 -2.23 7.99 1.63
CA TYR A 29 -1.19 8.70 0.89
C TYR A 29 -1.55 8.77 -0.60
N MET A 30 -1.21 9.88 -1.24
CA MET A 30 -1.20 10.01 -2.70
C MET A 30 0.23 9.80 -3.21
N LEU A 31 0.39 8.97 -4.23
CA LEU A 31 1.66 8.84 -4.93
C LEU A 31 2.08 10.19 -5.55
N PRO A 32 3.39 10.46 -5.68
CA PRO A 32 3.90 11.74 -6.16
C PRO A 32 3.43 12.01 -7.58
N GLU A 33 2.88 13.19 -7.82
CA GLU A 33 2.45 13.67 -9.14
C GLU A 33 1.37 12.80 -9.83
N LEU A 34 0.85 11.79 -9.12
CA LEU A 34 -0.17 10.86 -9.59
C LEU A 34 -1.46 11.02 -8.77
N LYS A 35 -2.62 10.77 -9.41
CA LYS A 35 -3.91 10.68 -8.72
C LYS A 35 -4.17 9.27 -8.18
N GLU A 36 -3.11 8.62 -7.71
CA GLU A 36 -3.12 7.25 -7.20
C GLU A 36 -3.00 7.23 -5.68
N PRO A 37 -4.02 6.78 -4.94
CA PRO A 37 -3.95 6.59 -3.51
C PRO A 37 -3.35 5.23 -3.14
N ILE A 38 -2.58 5.20 -2.06
CA ILE A 38 -2.15 4.01 -1.34
C ILE A 38 -2.47 4.21 0.15
N TYR A 39 -2.65 3.11 0.88
CA TYR A 39 -2.93 3.18 2.31
C TYR A 39 -1.81 2.55 3.12
N LEU A 40 -1.36 3.24 4.16
CA LEU A 40 -0.55 2.65 5.22
C LEU A 40 -1.48 2.16 6.32
N HIS A 41 -1.42 0.86 6.62
CA HIS A 41 -2.17 0.25 7.71
C HIS A 41 -1.23 -0.26 8.80
N GLY A 42 -1.61 -0.06 10.05
CA GLY A 42 -1.03 -0.77 11.20
C GLY A 42 -0.29 0.13 12.17
N SER A 43 0.61 -0.45 12.95
CA SER A 43 1.43 0.24 13.95
C SER A 43 2.74 -0.50 14.19
N ASP A 44 3.80 0.21 14.58
CA ASP A 44 5.12 -0.36 14.89
C ASP A 44 5.63 -1.27 13.76
N LYS A 45 6.07 -2.49 14.09
CA LYS A 45 6.58 -3.49 13.13
C LYS A 45 5.47 -4.27 12.43
N ASP A 46 4.21 -4.11 12.85
CA ASP A 46 3.06 -4.69 12.17
C ASP A 46 2.37 -3.62 11.31
N CYS A 47 3.13 -3.05 10.37
CA CYS A 47 2.62 -2.14 9.36
C CYS A 47 2.70 -2.76 7.95
N GLN A 48 1.83 -2.29 7.06
CA GLN A 48 1.78 -2.72 5.66
C GLN A 48 1.29 -1.57 4.77
N LEU A 49 1.76 -1.55 3.52
CA LEU A 49 1.15 -0.76 2.47
C LEU A 49 0.06 -1.55 1.77
N VAL A 50 -1.03 -0.88 1.41
CA VAL A 50 -2.14 -1.46 0.68
C VAL A 50 -2.35 -0.65 -0.59
N ILE A 51 -2.33 -1.34 -1.73
CA ILE A 51 -2.55 -0.76 -3.06
C ILE A 51 -3.84 -1.29 -3.68
N ARG A 52 -4.31 -0.64 -4.75
CA ARG A 52 -5.53 -1.06 -5.44
C ARG A 52 -5.43 -2.50 -5.95
N PRO A 53 -6.53 -3.26 -5.93
CA PRO A 53 -6.57 -4.63 -6.42
C PRO A 53 -6.35 -4.73 -7.94
N ALA A 54 -6.52 -3.64 -8.69
CA ALA A 54 -6.23 -3.62 -10.13
C ALA A 54 -4.76 -3.97 -10.46
N TYR A 55 -3.82 -3.77 -9.52
CA TYR A 55 -2.41 -4.13 -9.69
C TYR A 55 -2.11 -5.61 -9.43
N GLU A 56 -3.13 -6.45 -9.23
CA GLU A 56 -2.96 -7.87 -8.98
C GLU A 56 -2.19 -8.58 -10.11
N VAL A 57 -2.38 -8.11 -11.35
CA VAL A 57 -1.66 -8.62 -12.53
C VAL A 57 -0.14 -8.38 -12.45
N PHE A 58 0.32 -7.45 -11.61
CA PHE A 58 1.73 -7.14 -11.38
C PHE A 58 2.26 -7.71 -10.06
N LEU A 59 1.53 -8.62 -9.41
CA LEU A 59 1.94 -9.18 -8.11
C LEU A 59 3.32 -9.81 -8.15
N THR A 60 3.62 -10.62 -9.18
CA THR A 60 4.92 -11.30 -9.29
C THR A 60 6.07 -10.30 -9.35
N ASP A 61 5.88 -9.19 -10.06
CA ASP A 61 6.88 -8.14 -10.22
C ASP A 61 7.08 -7.36 -8.91
N LEU A 62 5.98 -6.92 -8.29
CA LEU A 62 6.02 -6.17 -7.03
C LEU A 62 6.52 -7.02 -5.85
N ALA A 63 6.10 -8.29 -5.75
CA ALA A 63 6.52 -9.22 -4.71
C ALA A 63 7.92 -9.80 -4.95
N GLY A 64 8.41 -9.75 -6.19
CA GLY A 64 9.77 -10.16 -6.55
C GLY A 64 10.83 -9.14 -6.15
N LEU A 65 10.44 -7.93 -5.76
CA LEU A 65 11.35 -6.90 -5.28
C LEU A 65 12.01 -7.33 -3.96
N GLU A 66 13.33 -7.16 -3.88
CA GLU A 66 14.10 -7.47 -2.67
C GLU A 66 13.51 -6.77 -1.43
N GLY A 67 13.28 -7.55 -0.37
CA GLY A 67 12.74 -7.06 0.90
C GLY A 67 11.25 -6.70 0.88
N VAL A 68 10.52 -7.03 -0.19
CA VAL A 68 9.05 -6.87 -0.28
C VAL A 68 8.37 -8.21 -0.03
N LYS A 69 7.32 -8.21 0.78
CA LYS A 69 6.53 -9.40 1.10
C LYS A 69 5.05 -9.11 0.87
N HIS A 70 4.47 -9.74 -0.14
CA HIS A 70 3.02 -9.71 -0.36
C HIS A 70 2.30 -10.55 0.70
N LYS A 71 1.19 -10.05 1.22
CA LYS A 71 0.29 -10.78 2.12
C LYS A 71 -0.74 -11.54 1.29
N GLU A 72 -0.87 -12.83 1.51
CA GLU A 72 -1.87 -13.64 0.79
C GLU A 72 -3.30 -13.12 0.98
N GLY A 73 -4.04 -13.12 -0.14
CA GLY A 73 -5.41 -12.63 -0.20
C GLY A 73 -5.53 -11.11 -0.14
N TYR A 74 -6.76 -10.61 0.02
CA TYR A 74 -7.03 -9.18 0.08
C TYR A 74 -7.16 -8.67 1.50
N PHE A 75 -6.57 -7.51 1.76
CA PHE A 75 -6.81 -6.75 2.96
C PHE A 75 -8.12 -5.96 2.82
N HIS A 76 -8.99 -6.05 3.83
CA HIS A 76 -10.30 -5.39 3.84
C HIS A 76 -10.39 -4.35 4.96
N ASN A 77 -10.83 -3.13 4.64
CA ASN A 77 -10.99 -2.05 5.62
C ASN A 77 -11.94 -0.96 5.10
N ASN A 78 -12.93 -0.54 5.89
CA ASN A 78 -13.93 0.45 5.48
C ASN A 78 -13.37 1.86 5.22
N GLU A 79 -12.23 2.20 5.81
CA GLU A 79 -11.63 3.53 5.67
C GLU A 79 -10.88 3.70 4.32
N MET A 80 -10.67 2.61 3.56
CA MET A 80 -10.01 2.64 2.23
C MET A 80 -10.97 3.08 1.11
N THR A 81 -11.66 4.20 1.31
CA THR A 81 -12.83 4.62 0.50
C THR A 81 -12.52 4.87 -0.98
N ARG A 82 -11.25 5.07 -1.36
CA ARG A 82 -10.80 5.22 -2.76
C ARG A 82 -10.67 3.89 -3.51
N PHE A 83 -10.74 2.75 -2.81
CA PHE A 83 -10.60 1.42 -3.41
C PHE A 83 -11.98 0.85 -3.77
N PRO A 84 -12.09 -0.10 -4.70
CA PRO A 84 -13.36 -0.78 -4.97
C PRO A 84 -13.82 -1.58 -3.74
N LYS A 85 -15.11 -1.91 -3.68
CA LYS A 85 -15.67 -2.84 -2.69
C LYS A 85 -15.78 -4.23 -3.28
N ARG A 86 -15.60 -5.25 -2.44
CA ARG A 86 -15.94 -6.64 -2.77
C ARG A 86 -16.98 -7.16 -1.79
N VAL A 87 -17.99 -7.84 -2.32
CA VAL A 87 -18.95 -8.57 -1.50
C VAL A 87 -18.25 -9.84 -1.03
N GLN A 88 -17.91 -9.89 0.26
CA GLN A 88 -17.29 -11.07 0.86
C GLN A 88 -18.33 -11.90 1.62
N LYS A 89 -19.23 -11.26 2.39
CA LYS A 89 -20.31 -11.90 3.19
C LYS A 89 -21.51 -10.99 3.55
N SER A 90 -21.46 -9.69 3.26
CA SER A 90 -22.51 -8.71 3.61
C SER A 90 -23.06 -8.01 2.36
N LEU A 91 -24.31 -7.52 2.44
CA LEU A 91 -25.01 -6.89 1.31
C LEU A 91 -24.24 -5.67 0.72
N ASN A 92 -23.47 -4.96 1.54
CA ASN A 92 -22.87 -3.66 1.19
C ASN A 92 -21.40 -3.72 0.76
N GLY A 93 -20.73 -4.88 0.87
CA GLY A 93 -19.30 -5.06 0.56
C GLY A 93 -18.35 -4.23 1.45
N ILE A 94 -17.07 -4.58 1.45
CA ILE A 94 -16.01 -3.84 2.16
C ILE A 94 -14.92 -3.46 1.16
N HIS A 95 -14.31 -2.28 1.32
CA HIS A 95 -13.20 -1.86 0.48
C HIS A 95 -12.01 -2.80 0.68
N TYR A 96 -11.32 -3.12 -0.41
CA TYR A 96 -10.26 -4.13 -0.39
C TYR A 96 -9.07 -3.75 -1.27
N GLY A 97 -7.91 -4.29 -0.94
CA GLY A 97 -6.66 -4.07 -1.67
C GLY A 97 -5.60 -5.12 -1.37
N LEU A 98 -4.44 -4.98 -2.01
CA LEU A 98 -3.31 -5.89 -1.92
C LEU A 98 -2.33 -5.40 -0.86
N GLY A 99 -2.01 -6.22 0.13
CA GLY A 99 -1.17 -5.84 1.27
C GLY A 99 0.30 -6.22 1.08
N PHE A 100 1.22 -5.32 1.43
CA PHE A 100 2.66 -5.52 1.32
C PHE A 100 3.39 -5.09 2.60
N LYS A 101 4.28 -5.95 3.07
CA LYS A 101 5.24 -5.65 4.16
C LYS A 101 6.63 -5.45 3.58
N PHE A 102 7.46 -4.74 4.33
CA PHE A 102 8.80 -4.37 3.89
C PHE A 102 9.82 -4.68 4.97
N ASP A 103 11.00 -5.11 4.53
CA ASP A 103 12.08 -5.41 5.44
C ASP A 103 12.85 -4.14 5.87
N ASP A 104 12.94 -3.14 4.99
CA ASP A 104 13.66 -1.88 5.24
C ASP A 104 13.16 -0.72 4.33
N LYS A 105 13.73 0.48 4.53
CA LYS A 105 13.43 1.69 3.74
C LYS A 105 13.76 1.54 2.25
N LYS A 106 14.80 0.79 1.90
CA LYS A 106 15.19 0.59 0.50
C LYS A 106 14.14 -0.25 -0.23
N ALA A 107 13.56 -1.24 0.43
CA ALA A 107 12.45 -2.03 -0.09
C ALA A 107 11.21 -1.16 -0.37
N VAL A 108 10.85 -0.27 0.56
CA VAL A 108 9.76 0.70 0.36
C VAL A 108 10.04 1.58 -0.86
N LYS A 109 11.24 2.14 -0.96
CA LYS A 109 11.65 2.97 -2.10
C LYS A 109 11.58 2.23 -3.44
N ARG A 110 12.09 0.99 -3.51
CA ARG A 110 11.99 0.15 -4.71
C ARG A 110 10.53 -0.09 -5.10
N PHE A 111 9.71 -0.45 -4.11
CA PHE A 111 8.29 -0.71 -4.32
C PHE A 111 7.54 0.50 -4.87
N ILE A 112 7.67 1.66 -4.23
CA ILE A 112 7.00 2.89 -4.68
C ILE A 112 7.46 3.28 -6.08
N LYS A 113 8.76 3.22 -6.37
CA LYS A 113 9.28 3.51 -7.71
C LYS A 113 8.74 2.54 -8.77
N ARG A 114 8.72 1.24 -8.48
CA ARG A 114 8.21 0.24 -9.43
C ARG A 114 6.72 0.43 -9.67
N LEU A 115 5.94 0.70 -8.62
CA LEU A 115 4.52 0.98 -8.72
C LEU A 115 4.25 2.22 -9.59
N ILE A 116 5.00 3.30 -9.41
CA ILE A 116 4.90 4.50 -10.25
C ILE A 116 5.22 4.17 -11.71
N GLY A 117 6.27 3.41 -11.98
CA GLY A 117 6.62 2.96 -13.33
C GLY A 117 5.48 2.18 -13.99
N ILE A 118 4.91 1.20 -13.28
CA ILE A 118 3.75 0.42 -13.74
C ILE A 118 2.57 1.34 -14.11
N ILE A 119 2.28 2.35 -13.27
CA ILE A 119 1.17 3.30 -13.51
C ILE A 119 1.42 4.15 -14.76
N ASN A 120 2.67 4.48 -15.03
CA ASN A 120 3.09 5.23 -16.21
C ASN A 120 3.26 4.36 -17.46
N GLY A 121 3.12 3.03 -17.35
CA GLY A 121 3.24 2.08 -18.46
C GLY A 121 4.65 1.56 -18.73
N GLU A 122 5.54 1.60 -17.74
CA GLU A 122 6.94 1.12 -17.80
C GLU A 122 7.14 -0.33 -17.31
#